data_AF-A0A257K748-F1
#
_entry.id   AF-A0A257K748-F1
#
_cell.length_a   1.000
_cell.length_b   1.000
_cell.length_c   1.000
_cell.angle_alpha   90.00
_cell.angle_beta   90.00
_cell.angle_gamma   90.00
#
_symmetry.space_group_name_H-M   'P 1'
#
loop_
_entity.id
_entity.type
_entity.pdbx_description
1 polymer ?
#
loop_
_entity_poly.entity_id
_entity_poly.type
_entity_poly.pdbx_seq_one_letter_code
_entity_poly.pdbx_strand_id
1 'polypeptide(L)'
;MLSLALSGCGGGGGEEAASQPAGNEATDTATLGAAGGRLAHADGVKLSVPAGALSDTLTLRVTKDTTGMNAALLGVAPDPAQSVDLSPTYALTPHGTRFAEPAELRIPMDKAAATGPGMLAVLRTDPGRGHWDLIPVAKVENGAAV
;
A
#
# COMPACT_ATOMS: atom_id res chain seq x y z
N MET A 1 -58.78 34.93 -7.70
CA MET A 1 -59.38 33.67 -8.16
C MET A 1 -58.51 32.53 -7.69
N LEU A 2 -59.09 31.67 -6.86
CA LEU A 2 -58.50 30.45 -6.33
C LEU A 2 -58.85 29.31 -7.30
N SER A 3 -57.85 28.53 -7.72
CA SER A 3 -58.10 27.27 -8.44
C SER A 3 -57.17 26.19 -7.91
N LEU A 4 -57.80 25.19 -7.28
CA LEU A 4 -57.24 23.92 -6.86
C LEU A 4 -57.66 22.82 -7.85
N ALA A 5 -56.90 21.71 -7.83
CA ALA A 5 -57.15 20.33 -8.34
C ALA A 5 -56.54 19.98 -9.72
N LEU A 6 -55.96 18.79 -10.00
CA LEU A 6 -55.66 17.55 -9.26
C LEU A 6 -54.69 16.67 -10.12
N SER A 7 -53.97 15.73 -9.49
CA SER A 7 -53.57 14.41 -10.00
C SER A 7 -52.54 14.25 -11.14
N GLY A 8 -51.36 13.73 -10.79
CA GLY A 8 -50.43 13.04 -11.68
C GLY A 8 -49.39 12.24 -10.89
N CYS A 9 -49.79 11.07 -10.38
CA CYS A 9 -48.88 10.07 -9.80
C CYS A 9 -48.35 9.16 -10.93
N GLY A 10 -47.03 9.06 -11.06
CA GLY A 10 -46.32 8.06 -11.87
C GLY A 10 -44.87 8.09 -11.41
N GLY A 11 -44.41 7.11 -10.62
CA GLY A 11 -43.89 5.84 -11.13
C GLY A 11 -42.46 6.10 -11.60
N GLY A 12 -41.42 5.82 -10.82
CA GLY A 12 -41.05 4.48 -10.35
C GLY A 12 -39.83 4.05 -11.16
N GLY A 13 -38.65 4.16 -10.55
CA GLY A 13 -37.38 3.80 -11.18
C GLY A 13 -36.27 4.16 -10.23
N GLY A 14 -35.96 3.21 -9.33
CA GLY A 14 -34.78 3.28 -8.49
C GLY A 14 -33.57 3.29 -9.39
N GLU A 15 -33.08 4.48 -9.72
CA GLU A 15 -31.69 4.66 -10.06
C GLU A 15 -30.96 4.47 -8.74
N GLU A 16 -30.61 3.20 -8.51
CA GLU A 16 -29.46 2.79 -7.72
C GLU A 16 -28.41 3.86 -7.94
N ALA A 17 -28.28 4.75 -6.95
CA ALA A 17 -27.19 5.69 -6.90
C ALA A 17 -25.97 4.80 -6.96
N ALA A 18 -25.38 4.72 -8.17
CA ALA A 18 -24.08 4.14 -8.39
C ALA A 18 -23.23 4.87 -7.36
N SER A 19 -22.94 4.17 -6.27
CA SER A 19 -22.17 4.68 -5.18
C SER A 19 -20.82 4.87 -5.80
N GLN A 20 -20.59 6.09 -6.27
CA GLN A 20 -19.29 6.59 -6.65
C GLN A 20 -18.38 6.16 -5.50
N PRO A 21 -17.31 5.35 -5.76
CA PRO A 21 -16.53 4.82 -4.67
C PRO A 21 -16.13 5.99 -3.77
N ALA A 22 -16.60 5.89 -2.53
CA ALA A 22 -16.42 6.88 -1.50
C ALA A 22 -14.94 7.24 -1.40
N GLY A 23 -14.69 8.41 -0.82
CA GLY A 23 -13.40 9.05 -0.72
C GLY A 23 -12.25 8.09 -0.39
N ASN A 24 -11.08 8.53 -0.80
CA ASN A 24 -9.76 7.93 -0.61
C ASN A 24 -9.38 7.84 0.89
N GLU A 25 -10.25 7.25 1.71
CA GLU A 25 -10.01 7.03 3.12
C GLU A 25 -8.93 5.97 3.25
N ALA A 26 -7.84 6.37 3.91
CA ALA A 26 -6.76 5.45 4.23
C ALA A 26 -7.34 4.30 5.05
N THR A 27 -7.35 3.12 4.45
CA THR A 27 -7.75 1.89 5.10
C THR A 27 -6.56 0.95 5.05
N ASP A 28 -6.00 0.61 6.21
CA ASP A 28 -4.83 -0.25 6.35
C ASP A 28 -5.12 -1.71 5.91
N THR A 29 -6.34 -2.01 5.48
CA THR A 29 -6.82 -3.35 5.11
C THR A 29 -7.80 -3.26 3.93
N ALA A 30 -7.72 -4.20 2.98
CA ALA A 30 -8.62 -4.32 1.84
C ALA A 30 -8.80 -5.78 1.42
N THR A 31 -10.02 -6.18 1.08
CA THR A 31 -10.32 -7.50 0.51
C THR A 31 -10.36 -7.41 -1.01
N LEU A 32 -9.36 -7.98 -1.67
CA LEU A 32 -9.16 -7.89 -3.12
C LEU A 32 -9.22 -9.28 -3.75
N GLY A 33 -9.74 -9.39 -4.97
CA GLY A 33 -9.75 -10.63 -5.75
C GLY A 33 -9.18 -10.42 -7.15
N ALA A 34 -9.61 -11.23 -8.13
CA ALA A 34 -9.08 -11.18 -9.49
C ALA A 34 -9.21 -9.83 -10.21
N ALA A 35 -10.16 -8.98 -9.81
CA ALA A 35 -10.28 -7.62 -10.34
C ALA A 35 -9.12 -6.68 -9.92
N GLY A 36 -8.29 -7.10 -8.97
CA GLY A 36 -7.27 -6.25 -8.35
C GLY A 36 -7.86 -5.21 -7.42
N GLY A 37 -7.09 -4.16 -7.13
CA GLY A 37 -7.56 -3.06 -6.30
C GLY A 37 -6.42 -2.27 -5.68
N ARG A 38 -6.77 -1.41 -4.71
CA ARG A 38 -5.83 -0.54 -4.01
C ARG A 38 -6.07 -0.57 -2.51
N LEU A 39 -4.99 -0.36 -1.76
CA LEU A 39 -4.97 -0.19 -0.32
C LEU A 39 -4.11 1.04 0.01
N ALA A 40 -4.57 1.88 0.93
CA ALA A 40 -3.84 3.07 1.37
C ALA A 40 -3.72 3.08 2.89
N HIS A 41 -2.51 3.28 3.41
CA HIS A 41 -2.23 3.39 4.84
C HIS A 41 -2.27 4.85 5.30
N ALA A 42 -2.56 5.11 6.57
CA ALA A 42 -2.61 6.47 7.14
C ALA A 42 -1.30 7.27 6.95
N ASP A 43 -0.16 6.59 6.90
CA ASP A 43 1.15 7.21 6.65
C ASP A 43 1.43 7.56 5.18
N GLY A 44 0.46 7.34 4.29
CA GLY A 44 0.60 7.58 2.86
C GLY A 44 1.23 6.42 2.07
N VAL A 45 1.49 5.26 2.71
CA VAL A 45 1.86 4.03 2.01
C VAL A 45 0.71 3.58 1.12
N LYS A 46 0.99 3.16 -0.11
CA LYS A 46 -0.01 2.70 -1.07
C LYS A 46 0.39 1.37 -1.68
N LEU A 47 -0.53 0.42 -1.71
CA LEU A 47 -0.40 -0.83 -2.45
C LEU A 47 -1.39 -0.80 -3.61
N SER A 48 -0.91 -1.04 -4.83
CA SER A 48 -1.74 -1.25 -6.01
C SER A 48 -1.53 -2.66 -6.53
N VAL A 49 -2.63 -3.41 -6.63
CA VAL A 49 -2.66 -4.78 -7.14
C VAL A 49 -3.39 -4.75 -8.49
N PRO A 50 -2.71 -5.08 -9.61
CA PRO A 50 -3.38 -5.06 -10.91
C PRO A 50 -4.40 -6.19 -11.02
N ALA A 51 -5.33 -6.06 -11.97
CA ALA A 51 -6.23 -7.15 -12.33
C ALA A 51 -5.44 -8.38 -12.78
N GLY A 52 -5.92 -9.57 -12.44
CA GLY A 52 -5.25 -10.84 -12.72
C GLY A 52 -4.09 -11.19 -11.78
N ALA A 53 -3.65 -10.28 -10.91
CA ALA A 53 -2.55 -10.55 -9.98
C ALA A 53 -2.92 -11.56 -8.87
N LEU A 54 -4.21 -11.70 -8.56
CA LEU A 54 -4.73 -12.63 -7.56
C LEU A 54 -5.70 -13.61 -8.23
N SER A 55 -5.56 -14.90 -7.94
CA SER A 55 -6.53 -15.94 -8.34
C SER A 55 -7.73 -15.99 -7.41
N ASP A 56 -7.51 -15.70 -6.13
CA ASP A 56 -8.48 -15.86 -5.06
C ASP A 56 -8.70 -14.53 -4.33
N THR A 57 -9.87 -14.39 -3.72
CA THR A 57 -10.16 -13.25 -2.86
C THR A 57 -9.34 -13.34 -1.58
N LEU A 58 -8.56 -12.29 -1.30
CA LEU A 58 -7.64 -12.20 -0.17
C LEU A 58 -7.82 -10.88 0.57
N THR A 59 -7.87 -10.93 1.89
CA THR A 59 -7.77 -9.73 2.73
C THR A 59 -6.32 -9.36 2.93
N LEU A 60 -5.88 -8.31 2.25
CA LEU A 60 -4.55 -7.72 2.38
C LEU A 60 -4.55 -6.65 3.47
N ARG A 61 -3.44 -6.54 4.20
CA ARG A 61 -3.22 -5.49 5.20
C ARG A 61 -1.79 -4.98 5.15
N VAL A 62 -1.62 -3.68 5.35
CA VAL A 62 -0.33 -2.99 5.55
C VAL A 62 -0.33 -2.45 6.97
N THR A 63 0.71 -2.73 7.76
CA THR A 63 0.83 -2.22 9.14
C THR A 63 2.25 -1.78 9.40
N LYS A 64 2.44 -0.72 10.19
CA LYS A 64 3.76 -0.43 10.78
C LYS A 64 4.24 -1.60 11.63
N ASP A 65 5.47 -2.04 11.38
CA ASP A 65 6.14 -3.03 12.19
C ASP A 65 7.08 -2.33 13.17
N THR A 66 6.80 -2.50 14.47
CA THR A 66 7.58 -1.91 15.56
C THR A 66 8.57 -2.88 16.19
N THR A 67 8.65 -4.13 15.70
CA THR A 67 9.72 -5.05 16.11
C THR A 67 11.11 -4.54 15.71
N GLY A 68 11.15 -3.59 14.78
CA GLY A 68 12.31 -2.77 14.45
C GLY A 68 13.35 -3.51 13.61
N MET A 69 14.13 -2.76 12.85
CA MET A 69 15.32 -3.29 12.20
C MET A 69 16.34 -3.59 13.29
N ASN A 70 16.47 -4.86 13.69
CA ASN A 70 17.51 -5.24 14.64
C ASN A 70 18.87 -5.18 13.91
N ALA A 71 19.75 -4.29 14.38
CA ALA A 71 21.09 -4.08 13.85
C ALA A 71 21.97 -5.37 13.85
N ALA A 72 21.65 -6.36 14.68
CA ALA A 72 22.31 -7.66 14.68
C ALA A 72 21.88 -8.57 13.51
N LEU A 73 20.78 -8.26 12.82
CA LEU A 73 20.26 -9.01 11.66
C LEU A 73 20.80 -8.45 10.32
N LEU A 74 21.74 -7.51 10.37
CA LEU A 74 22.32 -6.82 9.22
C LEU A 74 23.46 -7.62 8.56
N GLY A 75 23.30 -8.93 8.36
CA GLY A 75 24.28 -9.73 7.61
C GLY A 75 24.54 -9.19 6.19
N VAL A 76 23.68 -8.29 5.69
CA VAL A 76 23.73 -7.66 4.35
C VAL A 76 23.27 -6.19 4.33
N ALA A 77 22.86 -5.62 5.46
CA ALA A 77 22.24 -4.30 5.51
C ALA A 77 23.26 -3.22 5.93
N PRO A 78 23.08 -1.95 5.49
CA PRO A 78 24.10 -0.93 5.62
C PRO A 78 24.45 -0.69 7.10
N ASP A 79 25.73 -0.44 7.36
CA ASP A 79 26.26 -0.18 8.71
C ASP A 79 25.37 0.87 9.42
N PRO A 80 24.78 0.57 10.59
CA PRO A 80 23.93 1.50 11.34
C PRO A 80 24.59 2.85 11.59
N ALA A 81 25.92 2.88 11.72
CA ALA A 81 26.68 4.12 11.92
C ALA A 81 26.80 4.95 10.63
N GLN A 82 26.46 4.39 9.48
CA GLN A 82 26.57 4.98 8.14
C GLN A 82 25.25 4.95 7.37
N SER A 83 24.15 4.54 8.01
CA SER A 83 22.82 4.44 7.40
C SER A 83 21.80 5.24 8.20
N VAL A 84 20.79 5.75 7.50
CA VAL A 84 19.64 6.40 8.12
C VAL A 84 18.37 5.76 7.58
N ASP A 85 17.42 5.49 8.46
CA ASP A 85 16.10 5.02 8.06
C ASP A 85 15.35 6.16 7.36
N LEU A 86 14.89 5.89 6.14
CA LEU A 86 14.12 6.86 5.35
C LEU A 86 12.61 6.61 5.42
N SER A 87 12.18 5.56 6.11
CA SER A 87 10.76 5.28 6.40
C SER A 87 10.64 4.36 7.62
N PRO A 88 9.46 4.27 8.25
CA PRO A 88 9.16 3.15 9.14
C PRO A 88 9.27 1.80 8.40
N THR A 89 9.40 0.72 9.17
CA THR A 89 9.24 -0.64 8.64
C THR A 89 7.75 -0.97 8.53
N TYR A 90 7.36 -1.63 7.44
CA TYR A 90 5.97 -2.06 7.22
C TYR A 90 5.90 -3.56 6.97
N ALA A 91 4.87 -4.19 7.55
CA ALA A 91 4.50 -5.58 7.31
C ALA A 91 3.29 -5.64 6.36
N LEU A 92 3.41 -6.45 5.30
CA LEU A 92 2.30 -6.84 4.44
C LEU A 92 1.80 -8.22 4.86
N THR A 93 0.50 -8.33 5.11
CA THR A 93 -0.16 -9.58 5.49
C THR A 93 -1.30 -9.94 4.53
N PRO A 94 -1.57 -11.24 4.31
CA PRO A 94 -0.83 -12.38 4.85
C PRO A 94 0.58 -12.50 4.24
N HIS A 95 1.50 -13.06 5.01
CA HIS A 95 2.87 -13.26 4.55
C HIS A 95 2.92 -14.42 3.54
N GLY A 96 3.91 -14.36 2.63
CA GLY A 96 4.10 -15.40 1.62
C GLY A 96 3.14 -15.34 0.44
N THR A 97 2.26 -14.32 0.37
CA THR A 97 1.42 -14.07 -0.80
C THR A 97 2.26 -13.93 -2.06
N ARG A 98 1.86 -14.65 -3.11
CA ARG A 98 2.45 -14.54 -4.44
C ARG A 98 1.43 -13.90 -5.37
N PHE A 99 1.85 -12.86 -6.06
CA PHE A 99 1.05 -12.23 -7.11
C PHE A 99 1.47 -12.82 -8.46
N ALA A 100 0.50 -13.14 -9.31
CA ALA A 100 0.75 -13.61 -10.67
C ALA A 100 1.29 -12.48 -11.57
N GLU A 101 0.94 -11.23 -11.24
CA GLU A 101 1.39 -10.01 -11.91
C GLU A 101 2.07 -9.09 -10.89
N PRO A 102 3.03 -8.24 -11.29
CA PRO A 102 3.72 -7.33 -10.36
C PRO A 102 2.77 -6.35 -9.66
N ALA A 103 2.71 -6.40 -8.34
CA ALA A 103 2.04 -5.40 -7.52
C ALA A 103 3.00 -4.23 -7.20
N GLU A 104 2.47 -3.01 -7.09
CA GLU A 104 3.25 -1.81 -6.77
C GLU A 104 3.04 -1.42 -5.30
N LEU A 105 4.13 -1.32 -4.54
CA LEU A 105 4.15 -0.76 -3.19
C LEU A 105 4.91 0.57 -3.20
N ARG A 106 4.21 1.65 -2.80
CA ARG A 106 4.79 2.99 -2.67
C ARG A 106 4.89 3.36 -1.21
N ILE A 107 6.10 3.66 -0.75
CA ILE A 107 6.38 4.07 0.63
C ILE A 107 6.90 5.52 0.60
N PRO A 108 6.24 6.47 1.27
CA PRO A 108 6.77 7.82 1.42
C PRO A 108 8.10 7.81 2.17
N MET A 109 9.07 8.55 1.63
CA MET A 109 10.38 8.72 2.26
C MET A 109 10.43 10.01 3.08
N ASP A 110 11.11 9.96 4.22
CA ASP A 110 11.46 11.13 5.01
C ASP A 110 12.56 11.93 4.31
N LYS A 111 12.14 13.02 3.66
CA LYS A 111 13.03 13.93 2.94
C LYS A 111 13.97 14.70 3.87
N ALA A 112 13.60 14.88 5.14
CA ALA A 112 14.45 15.57 6.10
C ALA A 112 15.59 14.66 6.58
N ALA A 113 15.37 13.35 6.61
CA ALA A 113 16.40 12.36 6.89
C ALA A 113 17.33 12.10 5.69
N ALA A 114 16.80 12.21 4.46
CA ALA A 114 17.53 12.02 3.21
C ALA A 114 18.50 13.19 2.89
N THR A 115 19.51 13.40 3.73
CA THR A 115 20.51 14.46 3.58
C THR A 115 21.84 13.92 3.06
N GLY A 116 22.45 14.67 2.12
CA GLY A 116 23.77 14.34 1.59
C GLY A 116 23.79 13.24 0.52
N PRO A 117 24.99 12.91 0.00
CA PRO A 117 25.15 11.83 -0.97
C PRO A 117 25.00 10.47 -0.30
N GLY A 118 24.27 9.55 -0.93
CA GLY A 118 24.08 8.19 -0.44
C GLY A 118 23.42 7.31 -1.50
N MET A 119 23.37 6.00 -1.23
CA MET A 119 22.62 5.05 -2.04
C MET A 119 21.32 4.70 -1.34
N LEU A 120 20.21 4.74 -2.07
CA LEU A 120 18.95 4.21 -1.59
C LEU A 120 18.99 2.68 -1.61
N ALA A 121 18.76 2.06 -0.47
CA ALA A 121 18.57 0.62 -0.35
C ALA A 121 17.14 0.35 0.10
N VAL A 122 16.50 -0.63 -0.54
CA VAL A 122 15.24 -1.21 -0.05
C VAL A 122 15.58 -2.54 0.59
N LEU A 123 15.13 -2.73 1.81
CA LEU A 123 15.43 -3.92 2.61
C LEU A 123 14.14 -4.69 2.85
N ARG A 124 14.21 -6.02 2.78
CA ARG A 124 13.09 -6.93 3.07
C ARG A 124 13.54 -8.03 4.02
N THR A 125 12.65 -8.45 4.90
CA THR A 125 12.78 -9.69 5.66
C THR A 125 11.49 -10.51 5.59
N ASP A 126 11.55 -11.75 6.06
CA ASP A 126 10.40 -12.63 6.23
C ASP A 126 10.24 -12.95 7.73
N PRO A 127 9.01 -13.22 8.23
CA PRO A 127 8.81 -13.60 9.62
C PRO A 127 9.68 -14.80 10.03
N GLY A 128 10.36 -14.69 11.18
CA GLY A 128 11.25 -15.72 11.71
C GLY A 128 12.62 -15.80 11.02
N ARG A 129 12.87 -14.96 10.00
CA ARG A 129 14.18 -14.87 9.35
C ARG A 129 15.13 -14.02 10.20
N GLY A 130 16.33 -14.54 10.40
CA GLY A 130 17.39 -13.88 11.19
C GLY A 130 18.20 -12.83 10.41
N HIS A 131 17.76 -12.41 9.23
CA HIS A 131 18.49 -11.44 8.40
C HIS A 131 17.59 -10.71 7.41
N TRP A 132 18.07 -9.54 6.98
CA TRP A 132 17.47 -8.73 5.93
C TRP A 132 18.14 -9.00 4.58
N ASP A 133 17.34 -9.01 3.51
CA ASP A 133 17.80 -9.04 2.13
C ASP A 133 17.76 -7.63 1.53
N LEU A 134 18.76 -7.31 0.70
CA LEU A 134 18.72 -6.13 -0.15
C LEU A 134 17.86 -6.43 -1.39
N ILE A 135 16.80 -5.67 -1.57
CA ILE A 135 16.05 -5.66 -2.82
C ILE A 135 16.81 -4.73 -3.77
N PRO A 136 17.35 -5.25 -4.88
CA PRO A 136 18.00 -4.39 -5.85
C PRO A 136 16.96 -3.41 -6.38
N VAL A 137 17.22 -2.12 -6.16
CA VAL A 137 16.40 -1.06 -6.73
C VAL A 137 16.70 -1.04 -8.22
N ALA A 138 15.78 -1.57 -9.02
CA ALA A 138 15.96 -1.70 -10.47
C ALA A 138 16.12 -0.32 -11.11
N LYS A 139 15.44 0.71 -10.58
CA LYS A 139 15.54 2.09 -11.02
C LYS A 139 15.04 3.04 -9.93
N VAL A 140 15.56 4.27 -9.87
CA VAL A 140 14.99 5.35 -9.05
C VAL A 140 14.54 6.48 -9.97
N GLU A 141 13.25 6.81 -9.98
CA GLU A 141 12.70 7.93 -10.73
C GLU A 141 12.02 8.93 -9.79
N ASN A 142 12.39 10.20 -9.90
CA ASN A 142 11.81 11.29 -9.09
C ASN A 142 11.85 11.05 -7.56
N GLY A 143 12.86 10.32 -7.07
CA GLY A 143 13.02 9.98 -5.66
C GLY A 143 12.19 8.79 -5.19
N ALA A 144 11.65 7.96 -6.10
CA ALA A 144 11.00 6.69 -5.78
C ALA A 144 11.73 5.53 -6.46
N ALA A 145 11.87 4.40 -5.76
CA ALA A 145 12.27 3.14 -6.38
C ALA A 145 11.16 2.65 -7.33
N VAL A 146 11.52 2.27 -8.56
CA VAL A 146 10.64 1.70 -9.60
C VAL A 146 11.26 0.45 -10.21
#